data_AF-A0A7V9PWQ8-F1
#
_entry.id   AF-A0A7V9PWQ8-F1
#
_cell.length_a   1.000
_cell.length_b   1.000
_cell.length_c   1.000
_cell.angle_alpha   90.00
_cell.angle_beta   90.00
_cell.angle_gamma   90.00
#
_symmetry.space_group_name_H-M   'P 1'
#
loop_
_entity.id
_entity.type
_entity.pdbx_description
1 polymer ?
#
loop_
_entity_poly.entity_id
_entity_poly.type
_entity_poly.pdbx_seq_one_letter_code
_entity_poly.pdbx_strand_id
1 'polypeptide(L)'
;MKGRGLRPSPALVVAIIALFVALGGTAGAVMTQVPLAKRALVADNAKKLGGKTLGQVAAQAAAAPGPASTAAGLVSIKTSSATIAADGGGEFTIACDAGQRVVGGGFSSDAVVFNLDSHPSNDSTWRLYLFNGSSSAAAPVTIYATCIR
;
A
#
# COMPACT_ATOMS: atom_id res chain seq x y z
N MET A 1 -11.98 70.01 -64.76
CA MET A 1 -10.92 70.40 -63.82
C MET A 1 -10.32 69.13 -63.23
N LYS A 2 -8.99 68.97 -63.31
CA LYS A 2 -8.23 67.73 -63.06
C LYS A 2 -7.78 67.69 -61.60
N GLY A 3 -8.36 66.81 -60.78
CA GLY A 3 -7.96 66.57 -59.39
C GLY A 3 -6.65 65.78 -59.31
N ARG A 4 -5.68 66.33 -58.57
CA ARG A 4 -4.28 65.89 -58.52
C ARG A 4 -4.13 64.60 -57.72
N GLY A 5 -3.51 63.57 -58.29
CA GLY A 5 -3.10 62.38 -57.54
C GLY A 5 -2.00 62.73 -56.55
N LEU A 6 -2.30 62.60 -55.24
CA LEU A 6 -1.32 62.69 -54.18
C LEU A 6 -0.37 61.49 -54.30
N ARG A 7 0.80 61.70 -54.90
CA ARG A 7 1.87 60.70 -54.88
C ARG A 7 2.33 60.58 -53.42
N PRO A 8 2.32 59.39 -52.82
CA PRO A 8 2.81 59.22 -51.45
C PRO A 8 4.24 59.73 -51.38
N SER A 9 4.51 60.65 -50.45
CA SER A 9 5.85 61.18 -50.28
C SER A 9 6.76 60.06 -49.75
N PRO A 10 8.05 60.06 -50.11
CA PRO A 10 9.01 59.10 -49.57
C PRO A 10 9.00 59.05 -48.03
N ALA A 11 8.71 60.18 -47.37
CA ALA A 11 8.58 60.26 -45.91
C ALA A 11 7.39 59.43 -45.36
N LEU A 12 6.26 59.37 -46.07
CA LEU A 12 5.10 58.59 -45.66
C LEU A 12 5.42 57.08 -45.67
N VAL A 13 6.17 56.61 -46.67
CA VAL A 13 6.55 55.20 -46.78
C VAL A 13 7.47 54.80 -45.63
N VAL A 14 8.46 55.65 -45.30
CA VAL A 14 9.38 55.40 -44.19
C VAL A 14 8.64 55.37 -42.85
N ALA A 15 7.70 56.29 -42.63
CA ALA A 15 6.90 56.33 -41.40
C ALA A 15 6.05 55.07 -41.21
N ILE A 16 5.47 54.54 -42.29
CA ILE A 16 4.66 53.31 -42.25
C ILE A 16 5.54 52.09 -41.92
N ILE A 17 6.72 51.96 -42.53
CA ILE A 17 7.64 50.86 -42.24
C ILE A 17 8.13 50.92 -40.79
N ALA A 18 8.52 52.11 -40.31
CA ALA A 18 8.94 52.29 -38.92
C ALA A 18 7.81 51.93 -37.93
N LEU A 19 6.56 52.26 -38.26
CA LEU A 19 5.39 51.89 -37.46
C LEU A 19 5.22 50.35 -37.39
N PHE A 20 5.33 49.65 -38.52
CA PHE A 20 5.23 48.18 -38.52
C PHE A 20 6.38 47.51 -37.75
N VAL A 21 7.60 48.04 -37.82
CA VAL A 21 8.74 47.52 -37.05
C VAL A 21 8.56 47.76 -35.55
N ALA A 22 8.06 48.95 -35.15
CA ALA A 22 7.76 49.25 -33.75
C ALA A 22 6.63 48.38 -33.17
N LEU A 23 5.60 48.06 -33.97
CA LEU A 23 4.52 47.14 -33.55
C LEU A 23 4.92 45.66 -33.59
N GLY A 24 5.87 45.27 -34.45
CA GLY A 24 6.34 43.88 -34.56
C GLY A 24 7.17 43.42 -33.35
N GLY A 25 7.84 44.33 -32.65
CA GLY A 25 8.71 44.02 -31.51
C GLY A 25 8.00 43.42 -30.29
N THR A 26 6.72 43.72 -30.08
CA THR A 26 5.95 43.25 -28.91
C THR A 26 5.28 41.89 -29.10
N ALA A 27 5.12 41.41 -30.34
CA ALA A 27 4.50 40.10 -30.61
C ALA A 27 5.47 38.92 -30.37
N GLY A 28 6.78 39.13 -30.54
CA GLY A 28 7.79 38.06 -30.41
C GLY A 28 8.05 37.60 -28.96
N ALA A 29 7.91 38.50 -27.98
CA ALA A 29 8.22 38.19 -26.58
C ALA A 29 7.09 37.44 -25.83
N VAL A 30 5.84 37.53 -26.32
CA VAL A 30 4.67 36.92 -25.65
C VAL A 30 4.47 35.46 -26.07
N MET A 31 5.03 35.04 -27.20
CA MET A 31 4.81 33.70 -27.76
C MET A 31 5.73 32.62 -27.18
N THR A 32 6.78 32.97 -26.44
CA THR A 32 7.83 32.03 -26.02
C THR A 32 7.90 31.75 -24.51
N GLN A 33 7.10 32.43 -23.67
CA GLN A 33 7.35 32.46 -22.22
C GLN A 33 6.19 32.07 -21.29
N VAL A 34 5.30 31.16 -21.68
CA VAL A 34 4.47 30.46 -20.68
C VAL A 34 4.55 28.94 -20.77
N PRO A 35 5.71 28.32 -20.45
CA PRO A 35 5.79 26.88 -20.15
C PRO A 35 4.77 26.46 -19.08
N LEU A 36 4.41 27.37 -18.16
CA LEU A 36 3.40 27.16 -17.13
C LEU A 36 1.97 27.05 -17.69
N ALA A 37 1.63 27.69 -18.82
CA ALA A 37 0.29 27.57 -19.41
C ALA A 37 0.09 26.18 -20.01
N LYS A 38 1.14 25.57 -20.58
CA LYS A 38 1.11 24.18 -21.05
C LYS A 38 1.01 23.17 -19.90
N ARG A 39 1.61 23.46 -18.73
CA ARG A 39 1.40 22.66 -17.51
C ARG A 39 0.02 22.87 -16.91
N ALA A 40 -0.53 24.07 -16.95
CA ALA A 40 -1.89 24.34 -16.47
C ALA A 40 -2.96 23.58 -17.29
N LEU A 41 -2.76 23.44 -18.61
CA LEU A 41 -3.63 22.63 -19.48
C LEU A 41 -3.59 21.14 -19.17
N VAL A 42 -2.54 20.66 -18.51
CA VAL A 42 -2.45 19.28 -18.04
C VAL A 42 -2.20 19.32 -16.55
N ALA A 43 -3.27 19.59 -15.78
CA ALA A 43 -3.24 19.56 -14.32
C ALA A 43 -2.35 18.40 -13.86
N ASP A 44 -1.24 18.69 -13.17
CA ASP A 44 -0.17 17.72 -12.91
C ASP A 44 -0.69 16.43 -12.20
N ASN A 45 -1.83 16.53 -11.52
CA ASN A 45 -2.50 15.39 -10.90
C ASN A 45 -3.26 14.49 -11.88
N ALA A 46 -3.71 14.99 -13.04
CA ALA A 46 -4.35 14.17 -14.07
C ALA A 46 -3.36 13.18 -14.71
N LYS A 47 -2.08 13.57 -14.86
CA LYS A 47 -1.02 12.66 -15.34
C LYS A 47 -0.72 11.54 -14.34
N LYS A 48 -0.81 11.81 -13.02
CA LYS A 48 -0.59 10.79 -11.98
C LYS A 48 -1.60 9.65 -12.05
N LEU A 49 -2.77 9.88 -12.64
CA LEU A 49 -3.80 8.87 -12.84
C LEU A 49 -3.56 8.02 -14.10
N GLY A 50 -2.53 8.32 -14.91
CA GLY A 50 -2.22 7.53 -16.11
C GLY A 50 -3.34 7.49 -17.15
N GLY A 51 -4.18 8.53 -17.22
CA GLY A 51 -5.35 8.57 -18.10
C GLY A 51 -6.56 7.78 -17.58
N LYS A 52 -6.51 7.26 -16.35
CA LYS A 52 -7.66 6.59 -15.73
C LYS A 52 -8.77 7.60 -15.41
N THR A 53 -9.99 7.23 -15.76
CA THR A 53 -11.19 7.97 -15.34
C THR A 53 -11.43 7.78 -13.83
N LEU A 54 -12.18 8.69 -13.21
CA LEU A 54 -12.61 8.54 -11.82
C LEU A 54 -13.31 7.19 -11.59
N GLY A 55 -14.13 6.73 -12.55
CA GLY A 55 -14.78 5.43 -12.50
C GLY A 55 -13.80 4.25 -12.50
N GLN A 56 -12.71 4.34 -13.28
CA GLN A 56 -11.66 3.31 -13.30
C GLN A 56 -10.84 3.29 -12.00
N VAL A 57 -10.57 4.46 -11.42
CA VAL A 57 -9.87 4.56 -10.12
C VAL A 57 -10.76 4.04 -9.00
N ALA A 58 -12.04 4.41 -8.97
CA ALA A 58 -13.01 3.93 -8.00
C ALA A 58 -13.24 2.41 -8.13
N ALA A 59 -13.35 1.89 -9.35
CA ALA A 59 -13.47 0.45 -9.59
C ALA A 59 -12.21 -0.31 -9.13
N GLN A 60 -11.01 0.25 -9.35
CA GLN A 60 -9.76 -0.35 -8.88
C GLN A 60 -9.67 -0.33 -7.34
N ALA A 61 -10.08 0.76 -6.69
CA ALA A 61 -10.13 0.85 -5.23
C ALA A 61 -11.19 -0.09 -4.64
N ALA A 62 -12.34 -0.27 -5.31
CA ALA A 62 -13.38 -1.20 -4.90
C ALA A 62 -13.01 -2.67 -5.13
N ALA A 63 -12.14 -2.95 -6.12
CA ALA A 63 -11.63 -4.28 -6.39
C ALA A 63 -10.47 -4.68 -5.46
N ALA A 64 -9.83 -3.71 -4.80
CA ALA A 64 -8.88 -4.00 -3.74
C ALA A 64 -9.66 -4.54 -2.52
N PRO A 65 -9.27 -5.69 -1.95
CA PRO A 65 -9.82 -6.13 -0.68
C PRO A 65 -9.63 -5.00 0.34
N GLY A 66 -10.73 -4.43 0.82
CA GLY A 66 -10.67 -3.44 1.89
C GLY A 66 -10.03 -4.05 3.14
N PRO A 67 -9.48 -3.23 4.06
CA PRO A 67 -9.08 -3.73 5.36
C PRO A 67 -10.28 -4.45 5.97
N ALA A 68 -10.10 -5.70 6.40
CA ALA A 68 -11.17 -6.44 7.02
C ALA A 68 -11.70 -5.62 8.20
N SER A 69 -12.99 -5.28 8.17
CA SER A 69 -13.63 -4.50 9.23
C SER A 69 -13.74 -5.30 10.54
N THR A 70 -13.47 -6.61 10.49
CA THR A 70 -13.39 -7.51 11.64
C THR A 70 -12.36 -8.63 11.41
N ALA A 71 -11.81 -9.18 12.48
CA ALA A 71 -10.98 -10.40 12.43
C ALA A 71 -11.82 -11.70 12.36
N ALA A 72 -13.15 -11.59 12.37
CA ALA A 72 -14.05 -12.75 12.41
C ALA A 72 -13.90 -13.58 11.13
N GLY A 73 -13.63 -14.88 11.29
CA GLY A 73 -13.38 -15.81 10.17
C GLY A 73 -11.99 -15.69 9.53
N LEU A 74 -11.17 -14.71 9.94
CA LEU A 74 -9.76 -14.61 9.54
C LEU A 74 -8.83 -15.23 10.56
N VAL A 75 -9.18 -15.17 11.85
CA VAL A 75 -8.42 -15.78 12.94
C VAL A 75 -9.17 -17.01 13.45
N SER A 76 -8.43 -18.11 13.67
CA SER A 76 -8.93 -19.32 14.31
C SER A 76 -7.93 -19.83 15.34
N ILE A 77 -8.42 -20.53 16.36
CA ILE A 77 -7.58 -21.17 17.38
C ILE A 77 -7.66 -22.68 17.20
N LYS A 78 -6.50 -23.32 17.08
CA LYS A 78 -6.37 -24.79 17.12
C LYS A 78 -5.98 -25.22 18.51
N THR A 79 -6.53 -26.34 18.95
CA THR A 79 -6.24 -26.93 20.25
C THR A 79 -5.83 -28.39 20.10
N SER A 80 -4.93 -28.84 20.97
CA SER A 80 -4.60 -30.25 21.15
C SER A 80 -4.31 -30.49 22.62
N SER A 81 -4.68 -31.66 23.15
CA SER A 81 -4.45 -32.00 24.55
C SER A 81 -3.40 -33.09 24.65
N ALA A 82 -2.55 -32.98 25.65
CA ALA A 82 -1.52 -33.97 25.96
C ALA A 82 -1.32 -34.08 27.46
N THR A 83 -0.56 -35.08 27.88
CA THR A 83 -0.15 -35.25 29.27
C THR A 83 1.35 -35.44 29.33
N ILE A 84 2.01 -34.71 30.21
CA ILE A 84 3.45 -34.82 30.48
C ILE A 84 3.63 -35.62 31.77
N ALA A 85 4.41 -36.69 31.73
CA ALA A 85 4.71 -37.48 32.93
C ALA A 85 5.42 -36.62 34.01
N ALA A 86 5.45 -37.11 35.25
CA ALA A 86 6.26 -36.51 36.31
C ALA A 86 7.75 -36.47 35.89
N ASP A 87 8.43 -35.36 36.19
CA ASP A 87 9.78 -35.02 35.72
C ASP A 87 9.99 -35.18 34.20
N GLY A 88 8.89 -35.21 33.44
CA GLY A 88 8.89 -35.41 32.01
C GLY A 88 9.08 -34.11 31.26
N GLY A 89 9.74 -34.19 30.10
CA GLY A 89 9.84 -33.09 29.15
C GLY A 89 9.67 -33.60 27.73
N GLY A 90 9.19 -32.73 26.85
CA GLY A 90 8.98 -33.11 25.47
C GLY A 90 8.68 -31.94 24.56
N GLU A 91 8.89 -32.20 23.28
CA GLU A 91 8.45 -31.32 22.21
C GLU A 91 6.98 -31.59 21.87
N PHE A 92 6.23 -30.51 21.70
CA PHE A 92 4.83 -30.52 21.31
C PHE A 92 4.64 -29.63 20.11
N THR A 93 3.87 -30.11 19.13
CA THR A 93 3.57 -29.36 17.91
C THR A 93 2.08 -29.32 17.65
N ILE A 94 1.63 -28.19 17.11
CA ILE A 94 0.25 -28.01 16.69
C ILE A 94 0.21 -27.26 15.36
N ALA A 95 -0.59 -27.76 14.42
CA ALA A 95 -0.68 -27.25 13.06
C ALA A 95 -2.00 -26.51 12.83
N CYS A 96 -1.93 -25.44 12.04
CA CYS A 96 -3.08 -24.80 11.43
C CYS A 96 -3.63 -25.65 10.27
N ASP A 97 -4.87 -25.38 9.86
CA ASP A 97 -5.44 -26.08 8.70
C ASP A 97 -4.71 -25.70 7.40
N ALA A 98 -4.90 -26.51 6.36
CA ALA A 98 -4.40 -26.21 5.04
C ALA A 98 -4.85 -24.82 4.56
N GLY A 99 -3.89 -24.03 4.04
CA GLY A 99 -4.14 -22.66 3.57
C GLY A 99 -4.12 -21.60 4.68
N GLN A 100 -3.92 -21.98 5.94
CA GLN A 100 -3.72 -21.04 7.04
C GLN A 100 -2.22 -20.90 7.38
N ARG A 101 -1.88 -19.77 8.00
CA ARG A 101 -0.54 -19.49 8.54
C ARG A 101 -0.59 -19.38 10.06
N VAL A 102 0.43 -19.87 10.73
CA VAL A 102 0.56 -19.74 12.18
C VAL A 102 1.17 -18.38 12.52
N VAL A 103 0.59 -17.69 13.49
CA VAL A 103 1.09 -16.39 13.98
C VAL A 103 1.45 -16.40 15.46
N GLY A 104 1.16 -17.50 16.14
CA GLY A 104 1.46 -17.67 17.55
C GLY A 104 0.98 -19.02 18.05
N GLY A 105 1.38 -19.36 19.27
CA GLY A 105 0.88 -20.52 19.99
C GLY A 105 1.26 -20.44 21.45
N GLY A 106 0.86 -21.45 22.21
CA GLY A 106 1.07 -21.49 23.65
C GLY A 106 0.46 -22.73 24.27
N PHE A 107 0.38 -22.76 25.59
CA PHE A 107 -0.23 -23.86 26.32
C PHE A 107 -0.94 -23.34 27.59
N SER A 108 -1.83 -24.16 28.13
CA SER A 108 -2.44 -23.99 29.45
C SER A 108 -2.36 -25.31 30.22
N SER A 109 -2.31 -25.21 31.55
CA SER A 109 -2.18 -26.32 32.49
C SER A 109 -2.56 -25.84 33.87
N ASP A 110 -3.24 -26.67 34.65
CA ASP A 110 -3.47 -26.43 36.09
C ASP A 110 -2.29 -26.92 36.96
N ALA A 111 -1.33 -27.63 36.36
CA ALA A 111 -0.08 -28.08 36.98
C ALA A 111 1.10 -27.14 36.66
N VAL A 112 2.17 -27.26 37.45
CA VAL A 112 3.43 -26.51 37.22
C VAL A 112 4.17 -27.07 36.00
N VAL A 113 4.06 -26.37 34.88
CA VAL A 113 4.71 -26.72 33.61
C VAL A 113 5.54 -25.52 33.14
N PHE A 114 6.79 -25.77 32.80
CA PHE A 114 7.71 -24.79 32.25
C PHE A 114 7.72 -24.89 30.73
N ASN A 115 7.74 -23.74 30.07
CA ASN A 115 7.99 -23.64 28.64
C ASN A 115 9.43 -23.18 28.44
N LEU A 116 10.24 -24.06 27.85
CA LEU A 116 11.67 -23.83 27.66
C LEU A 116 12.00 -23.33 26.25
N ASP A 117 11.10 -23.54 25.28
CA ASP A 117 11.25 -23.09 23.90
C ASP A 117 9.89 -22.98 23.21
N SER A 118 9.69 -21.95 22.38
CA SER A 118 8.41 -21.67 21.73
C SER A 118 8.57 -20.81 20.49
N HIS A 119 8.33 -21.40 19.32
CA HIS A 119 8.51 -20.71 18.04
C HIS A 119 7.71 -21.40 16.91
N PRO A 120 7.45 -20.74 15.77
CA PRO A 120 6.94 -21.44 14.60
C PRO A 120 8.02 -22.40 14.06
N SER A 121 7.67 -23.67 13.84
CA SER A 121 8.57 -24.62 13.19
C SER A 121 8.54 -24.51 11.66
N ASN A 122 7.46 -23.95 11.12
CA ASN A 122 7.27 -23.58 9.72
C ASN A 122 6.07 -22.60 9.63
N ASP A 123 5.69 -22.22 8.40
CA ASP A 123 4.61 -21.28 8.11
C ASP A 123 3.24 -21.66 8.69
N SER A 124 2.98 -22.93 9.03
CA SER A 124 1.68 -23.42 9.49
C SER A 124 1.70 -24.14 10.85
N THR A 125 2.87 -24.30 11.48
CA THR A 125 3.02 -25.15 12.68
C THR A 125 3.73 -24.39 13.80
N TRP A 126 3.12 -24.37 14.99
CA TRP A 126 3.77 -23.90 16.21
C TRP A 126 4.41 -25.06 16.97
N ARG A 127 5.57 -24.82 17.55
CA ARG A 127 6.31 -25.78 18.39
C ARG A 127 6.54 -25.21 19.77
N LEU A 128 6.45 -26.08 20.77
CA LEU A 128 6.74 -25.81 22.17
C LEU A 128 7.63 -26.93 22.73
N TYR A 129 8.56 -26.59 23.62
CA TYR A 129 9.18 -27.56 24.51
C TYR A 129 8.66 -27.34 25.94
N LEU A 130 7.95 -28.32 26.46
CA LEU A 130 7.32 -28.25 27.78
C LEU A 130 7.98 -29.24 28.73
N PHE A 131 8.19 -28.82 29.98
CA PHE A 131 8.72 -29.63 31.05
C PHE A 131 7.80 -29.58 32.27
N ASN A 132 7.45 -30.74 32.82
CA ASN A 132 6.66 -30.84 34.04
C ASN A 132 7.56 -30.69 35.27
N GLY A 133 7.30 -29.66 36.08
CA GLY A 133 8.05 -29.39 37.30
C GLY A 133 7.67 -30.26 38.50
N SER A 134 6.66 -31.12 38.36
CA SER A 134 6.27 -32.07 39.41
C SER A 134 7.06 -33.36 39.28
N SER A 135 7.64 -33.82 40.39
CA SER A 135 8.35 -35.09 40.47
C SER A 135 7.46 -36.29 40.83
N SER A 136 6.14 -36.08 40.96
CA SER A 136 5.22 -37.12 41.43
C SER A 136 3.88 -37.16 40.71
N ALA A 137 3.47 -36.08 40.05
CA ALA A 137 2.19 -36.00 39.33
C ALA A 137 2.42 -35.72 37.84
N ALA A 138 1.62 -36.35 36.99
CA ALA A 138 1.55 -35.99 35.58
C ALA A 138 0.81 -34.67 35.39
N ALA A 139 1.21 -33.89 34.40
CA ALA A 139 0.61 -32.59 34.07
C ALA A 139 -0.24 -32.70 32.80
N PRO A 140 -1.58 -32.54 32.88
CA PRO A 140 -2.40 -32.37 31.70
C PRO A 140 -2.15 -30.97 31.11
N VAL A 141 -1.93 -30.90 29.79
CA VAL A 141 -1.69 -29.66 29.08
C VAL A 141 -2.65 -29.54 27.89
N THR A 142 -3.12 -28.32 27.63
CA THR A 142 -3.76 -27.97 26.36
C THR A 142 -2.83 -27.04 25.59
N ILE A 143 -2.52 -27.41 24.37
CA ILE A 143 -1.65 -26.69 23.45
C ILE A 143 -2.52 -25.92 22.47
N TYR A 144 -2.12 -24.69 22.13
CA TYR A 144 -2.85 -23.78 21.26
C TYR A 144 -1.99 -23.31 20.09
N ALA A 145 -2.61 -23.13 18.92
CA ALA A 145 -2.08 -22.31 17.83
C ALA A 145 -3.09 -21.26 17.40
N THR A 146 -2.60 -20.04 17.18
CA THR A 146 -3.35 -18.95 16.56
C THR A 146 -3.06 -18.95 15.07
N CYS A 147 -4.10 -19.15 14.28
CA CYS A 147 -4.01 -19.34 12.84
C CYS A 147 -4.74 -18.22 12.10
N ILE A 148 -4.12 -17.72 11.03
CA ILE A 148 -4.73 -16.74 10.13
C ILE A 148 -4.93 -17.33 8.73
N ARG A 149 -5.98 -16.87 8.03
CA ARG A 149 -6.24 -17.15 6.60
C ARG A 149 -5.84 -15.95 5.74
#